data_AF-A0AAD6YL59-F1
#
_entry.id   AF-A0AAD6YL59-F1
#
_cell.length_a   1.000
_cell.length_b   1.000
_cell.length_c   1.000
_cell.angle_alpha   90.00
_cell.angle_beta   90.00
_cell.angle_gamma   90.00
#
_symmetry.space_group_name_H-M   'P 1'
#
loop_
_entity.id
_entity.type
_entity.pdbx_description
1 polymer ?
#
loop_
_entity_poly.entity_id
_entity_poly.type
_entity_poly.pdbx_seq_one_letter_code
_entity_poly.pdbx_strand_id
1 'polypeptide(L)'
;MLVPQDSQNPKGKEESPVSVQYAEAPPPAYEQPQVIAPPTIKAANYISVIRRLGEIKETFVLDPTLQLPLHMKPSNDKLHLNISALLGEVDADVYVVGTGTPQSGKTRIRVSSTLGTTKLVLRAPHSQSRAPMAVSVRAHLGEVNLLLPRSFRGPLRMSAALGDVTLSKGLRAASTKFGDNQMFVGEWSQAETGEAVWSGDEAHVESTMGTVYVGYDDETKKS
;
A
#
# COMPACT_ATOMS: atom_id res chain seq x y z
N MET A 1 87.98 -21.14 16.59
CA MET A 1 89.27 -20.83 15.93
C MET A 1 89.06 -21.03 14.43
N LEU A 2 89.46 -20.03 13.62
CA LEU A 2 89.49 -19.93 12.14
C LEU A 2 88.18 -19.93 11.31
N VAL A 3 87.69 -18.77 10.82
CA VAL A 3 87.90 -17.97 9.55
C VAL A 3 87.07 -18.48 8.33
N PRO A 4 86.93 -17.73 7.20
CA PRO A 4 85.79 -16.87 6.80
C PRO A 4 85.16 -17.27 5.42
N GLN A 5 84.20 -16.51 4.87
CA GLN A 5 84.35 -15.76 3.60
C GLN A 5 83.02 -15.18 3.05
N ASP A 6 83.14 -13.93 2.62
CA ASP A 6 82.54 -13.24 1.47
C ASP A 6 81.14 -13.64 0.97
N SER A 7 80.27 -12.64 0.81
CA SER A 7 79.87 -12.19 -0.55
C SER A 7 78.98 -10.94 -0.52
N GLN A 8 79.18 -10.16 -1.58
CA GLN A 8 78.69 -8.81 -1.84
C GLN A 8 77.21 -8.73 -2.29
N ASN A 9 76.68 -7.50 -2.16
CA ASN A 9 75.75 -6.80 -3.07
C ASN A 9 74.23 -7.15 -3.05
N PRO A 10 73.35 -6.28 -3.59
CA PRO A 10 73.36 -4.80 -3.64
C PRO A 10 72.02 -4.16 -3.19
N LYS A 11 72.06 -2.83 -3.06
CA LYS A 11 70.93 -1.87 -2.92
C LYS A 11 69.63 -2.32 -3.62
N GLY A 12 68.62 -2.67 -2.83
CA GLY A 12 67.23 -2.68 -3.27
C GLY A 12 66.74 -1.25 -3.47
N LYS A 13 66.26 -0.94 -4.68
CA LYS A 13 65.48 0.26 -4.96
C LYS A 13 64.12 0.11 -4.28
N GLU A 14 63.80 1.05 -3.41
CA GLU A 14 62.51 1.18 -2.75
C GLU A 14 61.51 1.75 -3.77
N GLU A 15 60.79 0.87 -4.47
CA GLU A 15 59.63 1.26 -5.27
C GLU A 15 58.49 1.63 -4.33
N SER A 16 58.16 2.92 -4.31
CA SER A 16 56.99 3.44 -3.60
C SER A 16 55.71 2.80 -4.16
N PRO A 17 54.76 2.37 -3.32
CA PRO A 17 53.51 1.79 -3.80
C PRO A 17 52.67 2.84 -4.52
N VAL A 18 52.31 2.53 -5.77
CA VAL A 18 51.39 3.31 -6.60
C VAL A 18 50.02 3.32 -5.93
N SER A 19 49.56 4.48 -5.48
CA SER A 19 48.21 4.70 -4.98
C SER A 19 47.21 4.60 -6.13
N VAL A 20 46.52 3.45 -6.24
CA VAL A 20 45.40 3.28 -7.16
C VAL A 20 44.20 4.04 -6.58
N GLN A 21 43.90 5.21 -7.15
CA GLN A 21 42.64 5.91 -6.91
C GLN A 21 41.51 5.10 -7.55
N TYR A 22 40.73 4.40 -6.73
CA TYR A 22 39.47 3.82 -7.16
C TYR A 22 38.50 4.98 -7.42
N ALA A 23 38.21 5.25 -8.69
CA ALA A 23 37.12 6.13 -9.06
C ALA A 23 35.82 5.50 -8.53
N GLU A 24 35.21 6.15 -7.53
CA GLU A 24 33.91 5.76 -6.99
C GLU A 24 32.89 5.84 -8.12
N ALA A 25 32.34 4.69 -8.52
CA ALA A 25 31.28 4.65 -9.52
C ALA A 25 30.11 5.50 -9.00
N PRO A 26 29.47 6.32 -9.87
CA PRO A 26 28.34 7.13 -9.44
C PRO A 26 27.28 6.21 -8.79
N PRO A 27 26.69 6.61 -7.66
CA PRO A 27 25.68 5.81 -7.00
C PRO A 27 24.57 5.48 -8.00
N PRO A 28 24.00 4.25 -7.95
CA PRO A 28 22.92 3.87 -8.85
C PRO A 28 21.81 4.90 -8.77
N ALA A 29 21.35 5.37 -9.93
CA ALA A 29 20.22 6.29 -10.00
C ALA A 29 19.01 5.60 -9.38
N TYR A 30 18.62 6.03 -8.17
CA TYR A 30 17.41 5.55 -7.54
C TYR A 30 16.21 6.06 -8.35
N GLU A 31 15.44 5.15 -8.93
CA GLU A 31 14.14 5.48 -9.52
C GLU A 31 13.26 6.08 -8.43
N GLN A 32 12.97 7.38 -8.55
CA GLN A 32 12.07 8.05 -7.62
C GLN A 32 10.64 7.51 -7.83
N PRO A 33 9.88 7.25 -6.76
CA PRO A 33 8.47 6.86 -6.87
C PRO A 33 7.70 7.89 -7.70
N GLN A 34 7.11 7.46 -8.81
CA GLN A 34 6.31 8.33 -9.67
C GLN A 34 5.04 8.71 -8.92
N VAL A 35 4.85 10.02 -8.65
CA VAL A 35 3.58 10.52 -8.11
C VAL A 35 2.58 10.59 -9.27
N ILE A 36 1.64 9.65 -9.31
CA ILE A 36 0.61 9.60 -10.34
C ILE A 36 -0.39 10.71 -10.07
N ALA A 37 -0.43 11.70 -10.95
CA ALA A 37 -1.40 12.79 -10.86
C ALA A 37 -2.83 12.25 -11.00
N PRO A 38 -3.78 12.73 -10.18
CA PRO A 38 -5.17 12.32 -10.32
C PRO A 38 -5.71 12.70 -11.70
N PRO A 39 -6.64 11.91 -12.26
CA PRO A 39 -7.30 12.25 -13.51
C PRO A 39 -8.11 13.55 -13.35
N THR A 40 -8.45 14.19 -14.48
CA THR A 40 -9.28 15.42 -14.50
C THR A 40 -10.76 15.11 -14.25
N ILE A 41 -11.05 14.30 -13.22
CA ILE A 41 -12.38 13.94 -12.74
C ILE A 41 -12.66 14.80 -11.51
N LYS A 42 -13.90 15.28 -11.39
CA LYS A 42 -14.30 16.08 -10.22
C LYS A 42 -14.24 15.25 -8.95
N ALA A 43 -13.57 15.77 -7.91
CA ALA A 43 -13.56 15.16 -6.60
C ALA A 43 -14.96 15.14 -5.98
N ALA A 44 -15.30 14.05 -5.29
CA ALA A 44 -16.59 13.88 -4.63
C ALA A 44 -16.43 13.14 -3.29
N ASN A 45 -17.49 13.16 -2.50
CA ASN A 45 -17.60 12.45 -1.23
C ASN A 45 -18.95 11.74 -1.16
N TYR A 46 -19.06 10.70 -0.33
CA TYR A 46 -20.26 9.90 -0.12
C TYR A 46 -20.84 9.26 -1.40
N ILE A 47 -19.96 8.64 -2.19
CA ILE A 47 -20.35 7.97 -3.44
C ILE A 47 -20.85 6.56 -3.12
N SER A 48 -21.99 6.17 -3.71
CA SER A 48 -22.49 4.79 -3.64
C SER A 48 -22.89 4.27 -5.02
N VAL A 49 -22.24 3.19 -5.45
CA VAL A 49 -22.54 2.50 -6.72
C VAL A 49 -22.93 1.06 -6.39
N ILE A 50 -24.16 0.68 -6.72
CA ILE A 50 -24.67 -0.67 -6.44
C ILE A 50 -25.24 -1.24 -7.74
N ARG A 51 -24.66 -2.35 -8.23
CA ARG A 51 -25.15 -3.07 -9.41
C ARG A 51 -25.53 -4.49 -9.06
N ARG A 52 -26.70 -4.95 -9.52
CA ARG A 52 -27.09 -6.36 -9.36
C ARG A 52 -26.43 -7.25 -10.40
N LEU A 53 -26.35 -6.77 -11.63
CA LEU A 53 -25.78 -7.48 -12.76
C LEU A 53 -24.80 -6.57 -13.49
N GLY A 54 -23.71 -7.15 -13.98
CA GLY A 54 -22.71 -6.47 -14.80
C GLY A 54 -21.52 -5.96 -13.99
N GLU A 55 -20.49 -5.57 -14.72
CA GLU A 55 -19.23 -5.08 -14.16
C GLU A 55 -19.33 -3.62 -13.70
N ILE A 56 -18.47 -3.24 -12.76
CA ILE A 56 -18.21 -1.86 -12.34
C ILE A 56 -16.73 -1.58 -12.62
N LYS A 57 -16.44 -0.81 -13.68
CA LYS A 57 -15.08 -0.42 -14.08
C LYS A 57 -14.98 1.09 -14.09
N GLU A 58 -14.65 1.66 -12.94
CA GLU A 58 -14.77 3.11 -12.73
C GLU A 58 -13.57 3.68 -11.94
N THR A 59 -13.25 4.94 -12.23
CA THR A 59 -12.22 5.70 -11.52
C THR A 59 -12.87 6.79 -10.69
N PHE A 60 -12.49 6.89 -9.41
CA PHE A 60 -13.04 7.85 -8.46
C PHE A 60 -11.96 8.77 -7.92
N VAL A 61 -12.30 10.05 -7.76
CA VAL A 61 -11.49 11.01 -7.01
C VAL A 61 -12.28 11.36 -5.75
N LEU A 62 -11.78 10.95 -4.60
CA LEU A 62 -12.41 11.14 -3.30
C LEU A 62 -11.76 12.29 -2.55
N ASP A 63 -12.53 13.31 -2.21
CA ASP A 63 -12.12 14.32 -1.24
C ASP A 63 -13.02 14.19 0.02
N PRO A 64 -12.50 13.62 1.12
CA PRO A 64 -13.29 13.31 2.29
C PRO A 64 -13.62 14.56 3.13
N THR A 65 -13.05 15.72 2.78
CA THR A 65 -13.33 17.00 3.43
C THR A 65 -14.55 17.71 2.83
N LEU A 66 -15.00 17.29 1.65
CA LEU A 66 -16.20 17.84 1.02
C LEU A 66 -17.44 17.51 1.86
N GLN A 67 -18.12 18.55 2.30
CA GLN A 67 -19.38 18.43 3.02
C GLN A 67 -20.54 18.46 2.03
N LEU A 68 -21.48 17.52 2.21
CA LEU A 68 -22.77 17.59 1.54
C LEU A 68 -23.69 18.58 2.28
N PRO A 69 -24.53 19.34 1.56
CA PRO A 69 -25.64 20.06 2.19
C PRO A 69 -26.49 19.10 3.03
N LEU A 70 -26.98 19.56 4.19
CA LEU A 70 -27.64 18.71 5.19
C LEU A 70 -28.81 17.87 4.61
N HIS A 71 -29.55 18.42 3.65
CA HIS A 71 -30.67 17.75 2.99
C HIS A 71 -30.26 16.71 1.94
N MET A 72 -29.01 16.70 1.51
CA MET A 72 -28.42 15.72 0.57
C MET A 72 -27.58 14.66 1.29
N LYS A 73 -27.44 14.79 2.61
CA LYS A 73 -26.60 13.91 3.40
C LYS A 73 -27.24 12.51 3.47
N PRO A 74 -26.55 11.45 3.02
CA PRO A 74 -27.14 10.11 3.03
C PRO A 74 -27.37 9.63 4.47
N SER A 75 -28.44 8.86 4.67
CA SER A 75 -28.75 8.28 6.00
C SER A 75 -27.64 7.35 6.54
N ASN A 76 -26.76 6.86 5.65
CA ASN A 76 -25.67 5.96 5.97
C ASN A 76 -24.31 6.69 5.95
N ASP A 77 -24.23 7.76 6.75
CA ASP A 77 -23.13 8.73 6.93
C ASP A 77 -21.72 8.18 7.22
N LYS A 78 -21.55 6.87 7.19
CA LYS A 78 -20.31 6.22 7.59
C LYS A 78 -19.37 5.97 6.41
N LEU A 79 -19.82 5.96 5.16
CA LEU A 79 -18.97 5.58 4.02
C LEU A 79 -18.77 6.75 3.05
N HIS A 80 -17.51 7.02 2.72
CA HIS A 80 -17.13 8.02 1.71
C HIS A 80 -17.23 7.42 0.31
N LEU A 81 -17.00 6.11 0.20
CA LEU A 81 -17.19 5.33 -1.01
C LEU A 81 -17.76 3.96 -0.66
N ASN A 82 -18.82 3.56 -1.35
CA ASN A 82 -19.44 2.25 -1.25
C ASN A 82 -19.72 1.71 -2.67
N ILE A 83 -18.96 0.70 -3.09
CA ILE A 83 -19.16 0.02 -4.36
C ILE A 83 -19.59 -1.41 -4.07
N SER A 84 -20.68 -1.87 -4.69
CA SER A 84 -21.17 -3.22 -4.49
C SER A 84 -21.72 -3.82 -5.78
N ALA A 85 -21.26 -5.02 -6.12
CA ALA A 85 -21.82 -5.84 -7.19
C ALA A 85 -22.39 -7.15 -6.63
N LEU A 86 -23.54 -7.60 -7.14
CA LEU A 86 -24.05 -8.94 -6.83
C LEU A 86 -23.42 -9.96 -7.81
N LEU A 87 -23.62 -9.78 -9.11
CA LEU A 87 -23.04 -10.62 -10.16
C LEU A 87 -22.19 -9.76 -11.10
N GLY A 88 -20.88 -9.81 -10.94
CA GLY A 88 -19.96 -9.08 -11.81
C GLY A 88 -18.62 -8.75 -11.16
N GLU A 89 -17.70 -8.32 -12.02
CA GLU A 89 -16.40 -7.78 -11.63
C GLU A 89 -16.55 -6.35 -11.10
N VAL A 90 -15.79 -6.02 -10.06
CA VAL A 90 -15.55 -4.64 -9.64
C VAL A 90 -14.07 -4.35 -9.84
N ASP A 91 -13.72 -3.43 -10.75
CA ASP A 91 -12.38 -2.88 -10.92
C ASP A 91 -12.44 -1.36 -10.68
N ALA A 92 -12.02 -0.95 -9.49
CA ALA A 92 -12.08 0.44 -9.05
C ALA A 92 -10.66 1.01 -8.86
N ASP A 93 -10.39 2.14 -9.50
CA ASP A 93 -9.19 2.96 -9.25
C ASP A 93 -9.60 4.21 -8.46
N VAL A 94 -9.09 4.37 -7.24
CA VAL A 94 -9.57 5.38 -6.29
C VAL A 94 -8.42 6.27 -5.84
N TYR A 95 -8.52 7.55 -6.19
CA TYR A 95 -7.60 8.60 -5.77
C TYR A 95 -8.18 9.29 -4.54
N VAL A 96 -7.53 9.15 -3.39
CA VAL A 96 -7.89 9.89 -2.18
C VAL A 96 -7.08 11.18 -2.17
N VAL A 97 -7.77 12.31 -2.32
CA VAL A 97 -7.22 13.66 -2.32
C VAL A 97 -7.66 14.42 -1.07
N GLY A 98 -6.99 15.55 -0.79
CA GLY A 98 -7.26 16.39 0.39
C GLY A 98 -6.29 16.14 1.54
N THR A 99 -5.86 17.23 2.17
CA THR A 99 -4.87 17.24 3.28
C THR A 99 -5.52 17.51 4.64
N GLY A 100 -6.82 17.25 4.76
CA GLY A 100 -7.59 17.51 5.98
C GLY A 100 -8.19 16.23 6.55
N THR A 101 -8.39 16.21 7.87
CA THR A 101 -9.06 15.10 8.54
C THR A 101 -10.56 15.17 8.26
N PRO A 102 -11.19 14.10 7.75
CA PRO A 102 -12.64 14.08 7.61
C PRO A 102 -13.33 14.21 8.97
N GLN A 103 -14.59 14.67 8.97
CA GLN A 103 -15.39 14.73 10.20
C GLN A 103 -15.48 13.39 10.93
N SER A 104 -15.40 12.27 10.20
CA SER A 104 -15.42 10.91 10.76
C SER A 104 -14.07 10.42 11.28
N GLY A 105 -13.01 11.23 11.20
CA GLY A 105 -11.62 10.87 11.54
C GLY A 105 -10.91 10.06 10.46
N LYS A 106 -11.61 9.18 9.73
CA LYS A 106 -11.06 8.36 8.63
C LYS A 106 -11.88 8.42 7.35
N THR A 107 -11.20 8.35 6.21
CA THR A 107 -11.78 8.13 4.87
C THR A 107 -12.21 6.68 4.76
N ARG A 108 -13.52 6.42 4.80
CA ARG A 108 -14.08 5.07 4.84
C ARG A 108 -14.49 4.59 3.45
N ILE A 109 -13.85 3.52 2.98
CA ILE A 109 -14.03 2.96 1.64
C ILE A 109 -14.48 1.51 1.77
N ARG A 110 -15.56 1.16 1.08
CA ARG A 110 -16.07 -0.21 0.99
C ARG A 110 -16.23 -0.61 -0.46
N VAL A 111 -15.69 -1.77 -0.82
CA VAL A 111 -15.86 -2.39 -2.11
C VAL A 111 -16.24 -3.85 -1.89
N SER A 112 -17.32 -4.32 -2.52
CA SER A 112 -17.71 -5.72 -2.41
C SER A 112 -18.27 -6.31 -3.70
N SER A 113 -18.03 -7.60 -3.90
CA SER A 113 -18.75 -8.42 -4.87
C SER A 113 -19.31 -9.69 -4.22
N THR A 114 -20.46 -10.18 -4.67
CA THR A 114 -20.95 -11.50 -4.22
C THR A 114 -20.38 -12.60 -5.12
N LEU A 115 -20.59 -12.52 -6.44
CA LEU A 115 -19.99 -13.42 -7.42
C LEU A 115 -19.14 -12.60 -8.41
N GLY A 116 -17.83 -12.76 -8.34
CA GLY A 116 -16.90 -12.12 -9.27
C GLY A 116 -15.63 -11.61 -8.59
N THR A 117 -14.75 -11.04 -9.41
CA THR A 117 -13.47 -10.46 -8.95
C THR A 117 -13.70 -9.07 -8.39
N THR A 118 -13.05 -8.75 -7.28
CA THR A 118 -13.03 -7.42 -6.68
C THR A 118 -11.61 -6.89 -6.67
N LYS A 119 -11.32 -5.91 -7.52
CA LYS A 119 -10.06 -5.20 -7.59
C LYS A 119 -10.25 -3.76 -7.16
N LEU A 120 -9.44 -3.34 -6.19
CA LEU A 120 -9.37 -1.96 -5.71
C LEU A 120 -7.91 -1.50 -5.75
N VAL A 121 -7.66 -0.43 -6.48
CA VAL A 121 -6.39 0.31 -6.44
C VAL A 121 -6.61 1.60 -5.66
N LEU A 122 -5.88 1.78 -4.57
CA LEU A 122 -5.92 3.00 -3.78
C LEU A 122 -4.67 3.82 -4.02
N ARG A 123 -4.88 5.06 -4.43
CA ARG A 123 -3.83 6.04 -4.68
C ARG A 123 -4.01 7.18 -3.71
N ALA A 124 -2.96 7.48 -2.97
CA ALA A 124 -2.97 8.60 -2.03
C ALA A 124 -1.59 9.26 -2.02
N PRO A 125 -1.52 10.57 -1.71
CA PRO A 125 -0.24 11.26 -1.54
C PRO A 125 0.66 10.52 -0.54
N HIS A 126 1.97 10.61 -0.78
CA HIS A 126 2.99 10.03 0.11
C HIS A 126 3.24 10.89 1.36
N SER A 127 2.58 12.04 1.47
CA SER A 127 2.73 12.97 2.59
C SER A 127 2.06 12.45 3.86
N GLN A 128 2.70 12.66 5.02
CA GLN A 128 2.13 12.36 6.34
C GLN A 128 0.87 13.20 6.67
N SER A 129 0.56 14.25 5.90
CA SER A 129 -0.60 15.13 6.10
C SER A 129 -1.90 14.64 5.45
N ARG A 130 -1.98 13.39 4.99
CA ARG A 130 -3.22 12.86 4.41
C ARG A 130 -4.16 12.33 5.49
N ALA A 131 -5.45 12.34 5.19
CA ALA A 131 -6.46 11.67 6.01
C ALA A 131 -6.15 10.16 6.16
N PRO A 132 -6.26 9.59 7.38
CA PRO A 132 -6.23 8.15 7.55
C PRO A 132 -7.37 7.46 6.82
N MET A 133 -7.13 6.25 6.31
CA MET A 133 -8.09 5.49 5.51
C MET A 133 -8.59 4.27 6.27
N ALA A 134 -9.87 3.93 6.11
CA ALA A 134 -10.47 2.71 6.60
C ALA A 134 -11.09 1.94 5.44
N VAL A 135 -10.40 0.91 4.99
CA VAL A 135 -10.67 0.22 3.73
C VAL A 135 -11.23 -1.16 4.02
N SER A 136 -12.36 -1.51 3.38
CA SER A 136 -12.90 -2.87 3.42
C SER A 136 -13.17 -3.37 2.00
N VAL A 137 -12.53 -4.47 1.62
CA VAL A 137 -12.72 -5.13 0.32
C VAL A 137 -13.16 -6.56 0.54
N ARG A 138 -14.29 -6.96 -0.05
CA ARG A 138 -14.87 -8.28 0.20
C ARG A 138 -15.37 -8.97 -1.07
N ALA A 139 -15.10 -10.26 -1.20
CA ALA A 139 -15.79 -11.13 -2.14
C ALA A 139 -16.45 -12.30 -1.41
N HIS A 140 -17.60 -12.78 -1.88
CA HIS A 140 -18.14 -14.05 -1.38
C HIS A 140 -17.59 -15.22 -2.19
N LEU A 141 -17.80 -15.24 -3.51
CA LEU A 141 -17.17 -16.18 -4.43
C LEU A 141 -16.38 -15.40 -5.48
N GLY A 142 -15.05 -15.44 -5.36
CA GLY A 142 -14.15 -14.80 -6.30
C GLY A 142 -12.85 -14.32 -5.68
N GLU A 143 -12.06 -13.69 -6.52
CA GLU A 143 -10.76 -13.15 -6.18
C GLU A 143 -10.87 -11.72 -5.66
N VAL A 144 -10.06 -11.39 -4.65
CA VAL A 144 -9.91 -10.03 -4.14
C VAL A 144 -8.49 -9.55 -4.37
N ASN A 145 -8.34 -8.42 -5.05
CA ASN A 145 -7.07 -7.73 -5.25
C ASN A 145 -7.15 -6.34 -4.63
N LEU A 146 -6.35 -6.08 -3.60
CA LEU A 146 -6.20 -4.74 -3.02
C LEU A 146 -4.78 -4.23 -3.26
N LEU A 147 -4.65 -3.10 -3.93
CA LEU A 147 -3.39 -2.38 -4.03
C LEU A 147 -3.46 -1.12 -3.17
N LEU A 148 -2.57 -1.03 -2.19
CA LEU A 148 -2.47 0.06 -1.23
C LEU A 148 -1.42 1.08 -1.65
N PRO A 149 -1.54 2.36 -1.27
CA PRO A 149 -0.45 3.31 -1.44
C PRO A 149 0.70 2.97 -0.49
N ARG A 150 1.95 3.21 -0.88
CA ARG A 150 3.15 3.05 -0.02
C ARG A 150 3.09 3.87 1.26
N SER A 151 2.21 4.87 1.33
CA SER A 151 1.96 5.69 2.51
C SER A 151 1.02 5.04 3.53
N PHE A 152 0.46 3.86 3.24
CA PHE A 152 -0.41 3.15 4.17
C PHE A 152 0.36 2.72 5.43
N ARG A 153 -0.15 3.09 6.60
CA ARG A 153 0.43 2.74 7.91
C ARG A 153 -0.68 2.28 8.83
N GLY A 154 -0.63 1.01 9.24
CA GLY A 154 -1.58 0.45 10.20
C GLY A 154 -1.94 -1.02 10.02
N PRO A 155 -2.94 -1.53 10.76
CA PRO A 155 -3.36 -2.91 10.72
C PRO A 155 -3.98 -3.29 9.37
N LEU A 156 -3.53 -4.43 8.88
CA LEU A 156 -4.03 -5.14 7.72
C LEU A 156 -4.57 -6.49 8.18
N ARG A 157 -5.86 -6.71 7.98
CA ARG A 157 -6.54 -7.99 8.21
C ARG A 157 -6.89 -8.62 6.88
N MET A 158 -6.50 -9.87 6.69
CA MET A 158 -6.74 -10.60 5.45
C MET A 158 -7.22 -12.01 5.74
N SER A 159 -8.25 -12.47 5.05
CA SER A 159 -8.72 -13.84 5.21
C SER A 159 -9.34 -14.40 3.93
N ALA A 160 -9.05 -15.66 3.66
CA ALA A 160 -9.77 -16.48 2.68
C ALA A 160 -10.32 -17.71 3.44
N ALA A 161 -11.63 -17.93 3.47
CA ALA A 161 -12.17 -19.09 4.19
C ALA A 161 -11.88 -20.40 3.44
N LEU A 162 -12.03 -20.38 2.11
CA LEU A 162 -11.62 -21.44 1.20
C LEU A 162 -10.80 -20.85 0.06
N GLY A 163 -9.47 -20.87 0.23
CA GLY A 163 -8.51 -20.40 -0.77
C GLY A 163 -7.25 -19.85 -0.11
N ASP A 164 -6.51 -19.03 -0.86
CA ASP A 164 -5.18 -18.57 -0.47
C ASP A 164 -5.14 -17.06 -0.23
N VAL A 165 -4.28 -16.65 0.71
CA VAL A 165 -3.97 -15.25 0.97
C VAL A 165 -2.51 -14.99 0.61
N THR A 166 -2.27 -14.05 -0.30
CA THR A 166 -0.94 -13.70 -0.80
C THR A 166 -0.66 -12.22 -0.62
N LEU A 167 0.56 -11.92 -0.18
CA LEU A 167 1.13 -10.58 -0.14
C LEU A 167 2.19 -10.41 -1.21
N SER A 168 2.24 -9.21 -1.79
CA SER A 168 3.39 -8.78 -2.58
C SER A 168 4.69 -8.78 -1.76
N LYS A 169 5.83 -8.82 -2.46
CA LYS A 169 7.15 -8.84 -1.81
C LYS A 169 7.39 -7.57 -0.99
N GLY A 170 7.09 -6.39 -1.54
CA GLY A 170 7.32 -5.13 -0.85
C GLY A 170 6.40 -4.96 0.35
N LEU A 171 5.12 -5.31 0.23
CA LEU A 171 4.17 -5.20 1.33
C LEU A 171 4.54 -6.16 2.46
N ARG A 172 4.93 -7.40 2.12
CA ARG A 172 5.45 -8.38 3.09
C ARG A 172 6.67 -7.87 3.85
N ALA A 173 7.64 -7.28 3.13
CA ALA A 173 8.85 -6.74 3.75
C ALA A 173 8.57 -5.53 4.67
N ALA A 174 7.52 -4.76 4.39
CA ALA A 174 7.10 -3.61 5.19
C ALA A 174 6.08 -3.96 6.28
N SER A 175 5.83 -5.25 6.53
CA SER A 175 4.78 -5.71 7.43
C SER A 175 5.31 -6.58 8.56
N THR A 176 4.75 -6.41 9.75
CA THR A 176 5.01 -7.22 10.94
C THR A 176 3.76 -8.05 11.23
N LYS A 177 3.90 -9.38 11.20
CA LYS A 177 2.81 -10.31 11.54
C LYS A 177 2.63 -10.38 13.05
N PHE A 178 1.40 -10.30 13.53
CA PHE A 178 1.08 -10.43 14.97
C PHE A 178 -0.12 -11.34 15.26
N GLY A 179 -0.73 -11.94 14.23
CA GLY A 179 -1.73 -12.99 14.33
C GLY A 179 -1.85 -13.74 13.00
N ASP A 180 -2.64 -14.81 12.96
CA ASP A 180 -2.72 -15.67 11.76
C ASP A 180 -3.10 -14.90 10.49
N ASN A 181 -4.07 -13.99 10.65
CA ASN A 181 -4.68 -13.18 9.60
C ASN A 181 -4.51 -11.68 9.85
N GLN A 182 -3.59 -11.31 10.76
CA GLN A 182 -3.42 -9.93 11.22
C GLN A 182 -1.95 -9.52 11.14
N MET A 183 -1.73 -8.40 10.46
CA MET A 183 -0.42 -7.84 10.21
C MET A 183 -0.48 -6.33 10.39
N PHE A 184 0.64 -5.71 10.67
CA PHE A 184 0.75 -4.25 10.73
C PHE A 184 1.72 -3.80 9.67
N VAL A 185 1.33 -2.83 8.86
CA VAL A 185 2.16 -2.27 7.80
C VAL A 185 2.80 -0.97 8.31
N GLY A 186 4.13 -0.88 8.23
CA GLY A 186 4.90 0.25 8.75
C GLY A 186 5.46 0.04 10.16
N GLU A 187 5.81 1.13 10.84
CA GLU A 187 6.43 1.09 12.17
C GLU A 187 5.39 0.93 13.29
N TRP A 188 5.54 -0.12 14.09
CA TRP A 188 4.63 -0.50 15.17
C TRP A 188 4.59 0.53 16.32
N SER A 189 5.66 1.31 16.52
CA SER A 189 5.77 2.31 17.59
C SER A 189 4.64 3.36 17.56
N GLN A 190 3.98 3.54 16.42
CA GLN A 190 2.82 4.43 16.27
C GLN A 190 1.53 3.89 16.91
N ALA A 191 1.48 2.60 17.29
CA ALA A 191 0.33 1.96 17.92
C ALA A 191 0.33 1.99 19.45
N GLU A 192 1.40 2.49 20.08
CA GLU A 192 1.62 2.39 21.54
C GLU A 192 1.06 3.57 22.35
N THR A 193 0.25 4.45 21.75
CA THR A 193 -0.27 5.67 22.41
C THR A 193 -1.29 5.41 23.53
N GLY A 194 -1.56 4.17 23.91
CA GLY A 194 -2.44 3.82 25.03
C GLY A 194 -3.93 4.09 24.76
N GLU A 195 -4.29 4.51 23.55
CA GLU A 195 -5.68 4.67 23.13
C GLU A 195 -6.27 3.30 22.72
N ALA A 196 -7.51 3.03 23.15
CA ALA A 196 -8.21 1.80 22.79
C ALA A 196 -8.61 1.74 21.29
N VAL A 197 -8.53 2.86 20.58
CA VAL A 197 -9.00 3.00 19.19
C VAL A 197 -7.85 3.45 18.30
N TRP A 198 -7.52 2.62 17.32
CA TRP A 198 -6.51 2.93 16.31
C TRP A 198 -6.95 4.11 15.42
N SER A 199 -6.16 5.18 15.37
CA SER A 199 -6.48 6.42 14.64
C SER A 199 -5.90 6.48 13.21
N GLY A 200 -4.90 5.65 12.90
CA GLY A 200 -4.27 5.57 11.58
C GLY A 200 -5.06 4.76 10.54
N ASP A 201 -4.37 4.31 9.48
CA ASP A 201 -5.01 3.56 8.41
C ASP A 201 -5.39 2.15 8.84
N GLU A 202 -6.45 1.60 8.29
CA GLU A 202 -6.81 0.20 8.52
C GLU A 202 -7.36 -0.41 7.24
N ALA A 203 -7.04 -1.68 7.01
CA ALA A 203 -7.50 -2.43 5.86
C ALA A 203 -8.03 -3.79 6.29
N HIS A 204 -9.21 -4.16 5.77
CA HIS A 204 -9.83 -5.45 5.96
C HIS A 204 -10.22 -6.06 4.61
N VAL A 205 -9.54 -7.14 4.25
CA VAL A 205 -9.67 -7.82 2.96
C VAL A 205 -10.14 -9.25 3.19
N GLU A 206 -11.24 -9.65 2.55
CA GLU A 206 -11.87 -10.94 2.84
C GLU A 206 -12.42 -11.58 1.57
N SER A 207 -12.17 -12.89 1.40
CA SER A 207 -12.91 -13.74 0.47
C SER A 207 -13.49 -14.96 1.18
N THR A 208 -14.74 -15.35 0.92
CA THR A 208 -15.27 -16.61 1.46
C THR A 208 -14.75 -17.80 0.65
N MET A 209 -14.82 -17.73 -0.68
CA MET A 209 -14.31 -18.76 -1.59
C MET A 209 -13.53 -18.11 -2.71
N GLY A 210 -12.21 -18.23 -2.67
CA GLY A 210 -11.31 -17.64 -3.66
C GLY A 210 -10.02 -17.13 -3.04
N THR A 211 -9.28 -16.38 -3.83
CA THR A 211 -7.96 -15.89 -3.43
C THR A 211 -8.00 -14.44 -2.99
N VAL A 212 -7.14 -14.08 -2.05
CA VAL A 212 -6.92 -12.71 -1.62
C VAL A 212 -5.48 -12.34 -1.95
N TYR A 213 -5.30 -11.24 -2.66
CA TYR A 213 -4.01 -10.63 -2.94
C TYR A 213 -4.00 -9.19 -2.43
N VAL A 214 -2.95 -8.84 -1.68
CA VAL A 214 -2.70 -7.47 -1.27
C VAL A 214 -1.27 -7.07 -1.64
N GLY A 215 -1.12 -5.89 -2.24
CA GLY A 215 0.17 -5.34 -2.65
C GLY A 215 0.19 -3.82 -2.61
N TYR A 216 1.27 -3.22 -3.10
CA TYR A 216 1.31 -1.77 -3.31
C TYR A 216 0.81 -1.38 -4.71
N ASP A 217 0.30 -0.16 -4.86
CA ASP A 217 -0.24 0.39 -6.11
C ASP A 217 0.81 0.61 -7.21
N ASP A 218 2.08 0.65 -6.83
CA ASP A 218 3.25 0.66 -7.72
C ASP A 218 3.77 -0.74 -8.09
N GLU A 219 3.18 -1.80 -7.53
CA GLU A 219 3.59 -3.18 -7.78
C GLU A 219 2.65 -3.91 -8.74
N THR A 220 3.21 -4.68 -9.67
CA THR A 220 2.44 -5.61 -10.48
C THR A 220 2.30 -6.94 -9.75
N LYS A 221 1.07 -7.47 -9.68
CA LYS A 221 0.85 -8.87 -9.29
C LYS A 221 1.59 -9.77 -10.27
N LYS A 222 2.67 -10.42 -9.81
CA LYS A 222 3.36 -11.43 -10.59
C LYS A 222 2.47 -12.67 -10.62
N SER A 223 1.98 -13.02 -11.81
CA SER A 223 1.28 -14.27 -12.11
C SER A 223 2.17 -15.47 -11.91
#